data_AF-A0A961V3F7-F1
#
_entry.id   AF-A0A961V3F7-F1
#
_cell.length_a   1.000
_cell.length_b   1.000
_cell.length_c   1.000
_cell.angle_alpha   90.00
_cell.angle_beta   90.00
_cell.angle_gamma   90.00
#
_symmetry.space_group_name_H-M   'P 1'
#
loop_
_entity.id
_entity.type
_entity.pdbx_description
1 polymer ?
#
loop_
_entity_poly.entity_id
_entity_poly.type
_entity_poly.pdbx_seq_one_letter_code
_entity_poly.pdbx_strand_id
1 'polypeptide(L)' 'MQTVAGMMSGTSMDGVDVAVLVTDGESVESFGPTFFRPYDQSERTILRQALAEARELTDRTA' A
#
# COMPACT_ATOMS: atom_id res chain seq x y z
N MET A 1 18.13 -7.36 15.17
CA MET A 1 17.68 -7.61 13.80
C MET A 1 16.18 -7.88 13.80
N GLN A 2 15.41 -7.26 12.91
CA GLN A 2 13.95 -7.36 12.87
C GLN A 2 13.46 -7.82 11.50
N THR A 3 12.45 -8.68 11.49
CA THR A 3 11.71 -9.02 10.27
C THR A 3 10.51 -8.09 10.15
N VAL A 4 10.44 -7.34 9.06
CA VAL A 4 9.37 -6.37 8.79
C VAL A 4 8.70 -6.63 7.44
N ALA A 5 7.44 -6.23 7.31
CA ALA A 5 6.71 -6.28 6.05
C ALA A 5 6.35 -4.87 5.60
N GLY A 6 6.84 -4.47 4.43
CA GLY A 6 6.43 -3.26 3.73
C GLY A 6 5.21 -3.54 2.86
N MET A 7 4.27 -2.60 2.80
CA MET A 7 3.08 -2.67 1.95
C MET A 7 2.95 -1.41 1.11
N MET A 8 2.64 -1.55 -0.18
CA MET A 8 2.48 -0.44 -1.12
C MET A 8 1.24 -0.63 -1.99
N SER A 9 0.45 0.43 -2.17
CA SER A 9 -0.64 0.47 -3.15
C SER A 9 -0.44 1.68 -4.05
N GLY A 10 -0.12 1.42 -5.32
CA GLY A 10 0.18 2.46 -6.30
C GLY A 10 -1.06 3.23 -6.75
N THR A 11 -0.85 4.34 -7.46
CA THR A 11 -1.94 5.17 -8.01
C THR A 11 -2.77 4.48 -9.08
N SER A 12 -2.31 3.34 -9.62
CA SER A 12 -3.11 2.51 -10.52
C SER A 12 -4.30 1.84 -9.81
N MET A 13 -4.25 1.74 -8.47
CA MET A 13 -5.28 1.09 -7.63
C MET A 13 -5.55 -0.35 -8.06
N ASP A 14 -4.51 -1.10 -8.42
CA ASP A 14 -4.67 -2.49 -8.86
C ASP A 14 -4.66 -3.49 -7.71
N GLY A 15 -4.04 -3.15 -6.59
CA GLY A 15 -3.87 -4.03 -5.44
C GLY A 15 -2.88 -3.49 -4.41
N VAL A 16 -2.40 -4.39 -3.57
CA VAL A 16 -1.35 -4.15 -2.57
C VAL A 16 -0.18 -5.09 -2.84
N ASP A 17 1.00 -4.51 -3.04
CA ASP A 17 2.28 -5.21 -3.01
C ASP A 17 2.75 -5.35 -1.55
N VAL A 18 3.29 -6.51 -1.21
CA VAL A 18 3.89 -6.81 0.09
C VAL A 18 5.30 -7.34 -0.12
N ALA A 19 6.26 -6.83 0.65
CA ALA A 19 7.63 -7.31 0.66
C ALA A 19 8.12 -7.47 2.10
N VAL A 20 8.67 -8.63 2.42
CA VAL A 20 9.31 -8.89 3.72
C VAL A 20 10.80 -8.61 3.62
N LEU A 21 11.39 -7.98 4.63
CA LEU A 21 12.83 -7.79 4.74
C LEU A 21 13.30 -7.92 6.18
N VAL A 22 14.60 -8.18 6.33
CA VAL A 22 15.29 -8.24 7.60
C VAL A 22 16.20 -7.02 7.71
N THR A 23 16.03 -6.22 8.76
CA THR A 23 16.70 -4.91 8.93
C THR A 23 16.96 -4.58 10.40
N ASP A 24 17.96 -3.74 10.62
CA ASP A 24 18.22 -3.07 11.91
C ASP A 24 17.52 -1.69 12.03
N GLY A 25 16.86 -1.23 10.96
CA GLY A 25 16.19 0.08 10.87
C GLY A 25 16.97 1.12 10.04
N GLU A 26 18.24 0.90 9.73
CA GLU A 26 19.06 1.78 8.89
C GLU A 26 19.54 1.08 7.62
N SER A 27 19.85 -0.21 7.71
CA SER A 27 20.35 -1.03 6.62
C SER A 27 19.51 -2.30 6.41
N VAL A 28 19.47 -2.78 5.16
CA VAL A 28 18.80 -4.04 4.83
C VAL A 28 19.83 -5.16 4.87
N GLU A 29 19.58 -6.16 5.70
CA GLU A 29 20.42 -7.36 5.78
C GLU A 29 20.03 -8.38 4.69
N SER A 30 18.74 -8.65 4.55
CA SER A 30 18.24 -9.61 3.55
C SER A 30 16.78 -9.36 3.14
N PHE A 31 16.41 -9.92 1.98
CA PHE A 31 15.05 -9.90 1.45
C PHE A 31 14.35 -11.24 1.71
N GLY A 32 13.07 -11.17 2.06
CA GLY A 32 12.18 -12.31 2.26
C GLY A 32 11.15 -12.44 1.13
N PRO A 33 10.04 -13.16 1.39
CA PRO A 33 8.97 -13.35 0.42
C PRO A 33 8.32 -12.04 -0.03
N THR A 34 7.77 -12.06 -1.25
CA THR A 34 6.91 -11.01 -1.80
C THR A 34 5.52 -11.57 -2.09
N PHE A 35 4.50 -10.72 -2.04
CA PHE A 35 3.13 -11.09 -2.38
C PHE A 35 2.40 -9.91 -3.01
N PHE A 36 1.52 -10.20 -3.97
CA PHE A 36 0.59 -9.22 -4.52
C PHE A 36 -0.84 -9.66 -4.26
N ARG A 37 -1.61 -8.81 -3.58
CA ARG A 37 -3.06 -8.99 -3.44
C ARG A 37 -3.77 -8.09 -4.45
N PRO A 38 -4.38 -8.63 -5.51
CA PRO A 38 -5.22 -7.82 -6.38
C PRO A 38 -6.44 -7.28 -5.61
N TYR A 39 -6.85 -6.06 -5.92
CA TYR A 39 -8.19 -5.60 -5.56
C TYR A 39 -9.22 -6.21 -6.50
N ASP A 40 -10.37 -6.58 -5.96
CA ASP A 40 -11.53 -6.94 -6.76
C ASP A 40 -12.17 -5.70 -7.40
N GLN A 41 -13.12 -5.94 -8.30
CA GLN A 41 -13.77 -4.85 -9.05
C GLN A 41 -14.59 -3.91 -8.14
N SER A 42 -15.19 -4.42 -7.07
CA SER A 42 -15.95 -3.59 -6.12
C SER A 42 -15.03 -2.69 -5.31
N GLU A 43 -13.92 -3.22 -4.80
CA GLU A 43 -12.89 -2.47 -4.09
C GLU A 43 -12.31 -1.37 -4.98
N ARG A 44 -11.94 -1.70 -6.23
CA ARG A 44 -11.46 -0.71 -7.22
C ARG A 44 -12.47 0.40 -7.49
N THR A 45 -13.76 0.07 -7.51
CA THR A 45 -14.84 1.03 -7.75
C THR A 45 -14.95 2.01 -6.58
N ILE A 46 -14.95 1.49 -5.34
CA ILE A 46 -15.01 2.30 -4.13
C ILE A 46 -13.80 3.23 -4.04
N LEU A 47 -12.59 2.73 -4.28
CA LEU A 47 -11.37 3.53 -4.21
C LEU A 47 -11.36 4.68 -5.24
N ARG A 48 -11.82 4.42 -6.47
CA ARG A 48 -11.93 5.45 -7.51
C ARG A 48 -12.96 6.51 -7.16
N GLN A 49 -14.10 6.11 -6.59
CA GLN A 49 -15.11 7.05 -6.14
C GLN A 49 -14.59 7.92 -5.00
N ALA A 50 -13.97 7.31 -3.98
CA ALA A 50 -13.38 8.05 -2.85
C ALA A 50 -12.32 9.06 -3.32
N LEU A 51 -11.50 8.70 -4.31
CA LEU A 51 -10.53 9.63 -4.89
C LEU A 51 -11.19 10.82 -5.61
N ALA A 52 -12.31 10.59 -6.29
CA ALA A 52 -13.07 11.66 -6.93
C ALA A 52 -13.69 12.62 -5.89
N GLU A 53 -14.28 12.08 -4.83
CA GLU A 53 -14.87 12.85 -3.73
C GLU A 53 -13.81 13.63 -2.94
N ALA A 54 -12.63 13.02 -2.73
CA ALA A 54 -11.52 13.64 -1.99
C ALA A 54 -11.01 14.93 -2.65
N ARG A 55 -11.28 15.17 -3.94
CA ARG A 55 -10.91 16.42 -4.62
C ARG A 55 -11.59 17.66 -4.04
N GLU A 56 -12.76 17.47 -3.44
CA GLU A 56 -13.53 18.55 -2.83
C GLU A 56 -13.16 18.75 -1.35
N LEU A 57 -12.34 17.87 -0.77
CA LEU A 57 -11.84 18.03 0.59
C LEU A 57 -10.81 19.16 0.64
N THR A 58 -11.17 20.22 1.35
CA THR A 58 -10.31 21.41 1.55
C THR A 58 -9.66 21.43 2.93
N ASP A 59 -10.18 20.64 3.87
CA ASP A 59 -9.61 20.44 5.20
C ASP A 59 -8.97 19.05 5.29
N ARG A 60 -7.69 19.02 5.69
CA ARG A 60 -6.92 17.77 5.85
C ARG A 60 -7.10 17.12 7.23
N THR A 61 -7.86 17.77 8.10
CA THR A 61 -8.08 17.37 9.50
C THR A 61 -9.55 17.12 9.85
N ALA A 62 -10.45 17.31 8.88
CA ALA A 62 -11.88 17.06 9.03
C ALA A 62 -12.21 15.56 9.20
#